data_AF-A0A9E3FQT1-F1
#
_entry.id   AF-A0A9E3FQT1-F1
#
_cell.length_a   1.000
_cell.length_b   1.000
_cell.length_c   1.000
_cell.angle_alpha   90.00
_cell.angle_beta   90.00
_cell.angle_gamma   90.00
#
_symmetry.space_group_name_H-M   'P 1'
#
loop_
_entity.id
_entity.type
_entity.pdbx_description
1 polymer ?
#
loop_
_entity_poly.entity_id
_entity_poly.type
_entity_poly.pdbx_seq_one_letter_code
_entity_poly.pdbx_strand_id
1 'polypeptide(L)'
;MDVSLFGTILGRDEKLDGKADDRGKDELLVNAYATVRDLPALDFPHRLMGQRDLSDPDMPSDLDAFVGYVFGRGDGQMTAMHYHLWGHIRRVRNQVNFVVALGDLPAVTAWARSANAILFLGDGSVRAPDMAMLMNAEGVFNDKAGLPYPPDAIARRARTLKLLGNTRPAPPASMPPCFGEAEAALRPASEVFERALGLFCVAAQGVAVENGDKSVLAFMREQNPIGINALTPQERIFLEAENPDAQTAVQMSWRYEALNVLLWTLSIGPDHLDPAGEIADVNALVQRVLDIANDKSEVRELNLRPAAEILDALDLTWRQHWITRQARLEGVEVETLNPSVVMERHHALNWITGFQNDRSTDWDNIDTPT
;
A
#
# COMPACT_ATOMS: atom_id res chain seq x y z
N MET A 1 -30.16 16.14 2.52
CA MET A 1 -30.59 14.73 2.52
C MET A 1 -29.87 14.09 1.37
N ASP A 2 -28.62 13.70 1.63
CA ASP A 2 -27.78 13.03 0.64
C ASP A 2 -28.29 11.61 0.46
N VAL A 3 -28.86 11.36 -0.71
CA VAL A 3 -29.00 10.00 -1.20
C VAL A 3 -27.61 9.64 -1.72
N SER A 4 -26.89 8.79 -1.00
CA SER A 4 -25.64 8.22 -1.52
C SER A 4 -25.90 7.67 -2.92
N LEU A 5 -24.97 7.91 -3.85
CA LEU A 5 -25.05 7.43 -5.23
C LEU A 5 -25.31 5.91 -5.28
N PHE A 6 -24.81 5.17 -4.27
CA PHE A 6 -25.12 3.75 -4.03
C PHE A 6 -26.61 3.44 -3.87
N GLY A 7 -27.32 4.25 -3.08
CA GLY A 7 -28.76 4.14 -2.89
C GLY A 7 -29.56 4.48 -4.16
N THR A 8 -29.04 5.41 -4.98
CA THR A 8 -29.66 5.75 -6.27
C THR A 8 -29.54 4.63 -7.30
N ILE A 9 -28.43 3.86 -7.28
CA ILE A 9 -28.20 2.73 -8.19
C ILE A 9 -29.11 1.54 -7.82
N LEU A 10 -29.22 1.22 -6.53
CA LEU A 10 -30.08 0.14 -6.04
C LEU A 10 -31.58 0.52 -6.02
N GLY A 11 -31.90 1.81 -6.11
CA GLY A 11 -33.22 2.38 -5.82
C GLY A 11 -34.05 2.85 -7.02
N ARG A 12 -33.71 2.52 -8.27
CA ARG A 12 -34.63 2.74 -9.41
C ARG A 12 -35.70 1.65 -9.49
N ASP A 13 -36.59 1.65 -8.50
CA ASP A 13 -37.98 1.20 -8.64
C ASP A 13 -38.86 2.45 -8.88
N GLU A 14 -38.61 3.18 -9.97
CA GLU A 14 -39.66 4.05 -10.50
C GLU A 14 -40.67 3.15 -11.21
N LYS A 15 -41.91 3.12 -10.73
CA LYS A 15 -43.05 2.60 -11.48
C LYS A 15 -43.06 3.28 -12.86
N LEU A 16 -42.55 2.58 -13.87
CA LEU A 16 -42.68 2.94 -15.27
C LEU A 16 -44.15 2.76 -15.66
N ASP A 17 -44.93 3.82 -15.52
CA ASP A 17 -46.23 3.92 -16.17
C ASP A 17 -46.02 3.89 -17.69
N GLY A 18 -46.35 2.74 -18.27
CA GLY A 18 -46.87 2.56 -19.63
C GLY A 18 -46.35 3.47 -20.74
N LYS A 19 -45.09 3.27 -21.15
CA LYS A 19 -44.67 3.28 -22.57
C LYS A 19 -43.30 2.61 -22.66
N ALA A 20 -43.25 1.43 -23.30
CA ALA A 20 -42.01 0.75 -23.60
C ALA A 20 -41.16 1.63 -24.54
N ASP A 21 -40.15 2.27 -23.98
CA ASP A 21 -39.07 2.86 -24.73
C ASP A 21 -38.04 1.76 -25.01
N ASP A 22 -37.98 1.28 -26.25
CA ASP A 22 -37.11 0.18 -26.67
C ASP A 22 -35.60 0.55 -26.58
N ARG A 23 -35.27 1.82 -26.27
CA ARG A 23 -33.90 2.33 -26.08
C ARG A 23 -33.21 1.84 -24.81
N GLY A 24 -33.95 1.28 -23.84
CA GLY A 24 -33.39 0.82 -22.56
C GLY A 24 -32.76 -0.57 -22.54
N LYS A 25 -32.80 -1.34 -23.65
CA LYS A 25 -32.24 -2.71 -23.71
C LYS A 25 -30.80 -2.80 -24.21
N ASP A 26 -30.32 -1.77 -24.90
CA ASP A 26 -29.01 -1.75 -25.55
C ASP A 26 -27.98 -0.88 -24.83
N GLU A 27 -28.33 -0.31 -23.68
CA GLU A 27 -27.45 0.54 -22.87
C GLU A 27 -27.21 -0.07 -21.48
N LEU A 28 -26.02 0.14 -20.94
CA LEU A 28 -25.58 -0.31 -19.63
C LEU A 28 -25.13 0.89 -18.79
N LEU A 29 -25.65 1.00 -17.56
CA LEU A 29 -25.14 1.91 -16.54
C LEU A 29 -23.96 1.24 -15.83
N VAL A 30 -22.80 1.88 -15.87
CA VAL A 30 -21.55 1.36 -15.29
C VAL A 30 -21.05 2.33 -14.22
N ASN A 31 -20.79 1.80 -13.02
CA ASN A 31 -20.02 2.50 -11.99
C ASN A 31 -18.64 1.85 -11.88
N ALA A 32 -17.63 2.54 -12.38
CA ALA A 32 -16.26 2.07 -12.36
C ALA A 32 -15.51 2.62 -11.14
N TYR A 33 -14.81 1.73 -10.43
CA TYR A 33 -13.98 2.04 -9.25
C TYR A 33 -12.52 1.74 -9.58
N ALA A 34 -11.80 2.78 -9.96
CA ALA A 34 -10.44 2.75 -10.48
C ALA A 34 -9.41 3.10 -9.39
N THR A 35 -8.28 2.41 -9.43
CA THR A 35 -7.22 2.50 -8.40
C THR A 35 -6.00 3.31 -8.84
N VAL A 36 -5.86 3.55 -10.15
CA VAL A 36 -4.77 4.38 -10.68
C VAL A 36 -4.87 5.82 -10.18
N ARG A 37 -3.71 6.49 -10.02
CA ARG A 37 -3.66 7.90 -9.62
C ARG A 37 -4.27 8.80 -10.69
N ASP A 38 -3.79 8.64 -11.91
CA ASP A 38 -4.17 9.44 -13.07
C ASP A 38 -5.14 8.61 -13.91
N LEU A 39 -6.42 9.00 -13.87
CA LEU A 39 -7.47 8.28 -14.56
C LEU A 39 -7.36 8.48 -16.09
N PRO A 40 -7.26 7.42 -16.91
CA PRO A 40 -7.25 7.55 -18.35
C PRO A 40 -8.59 8.08 -18.88
N ALA A 41 -8.55 8.86 -19.97
CA ALA A 41 -9.73 9.43 -20.60
C ALA A 41 -10.70 8.33 -21.10
N LEU A 42 -11.99 8.62 -21.04
CA LEU A 42 -13.02 7.74 -21.59
C LEU A 42 -13.14 7.95 -23.11
N ASP A 43 -12.26 7.30 -23.87
CA ASP A 43 -12.14 7.44 -25.33
C ASP A 43 -13.10 6.50 -26.10
N PHE A 44 -14.37 6.49 -25.71
CA PHE A 44 -15.43 5.70 -26.34
C PHE A 44 -16.79 6.41 -26.26
N PRO A 45 -17.77 6.10 -27.12
CA PRO A 45 -19.11 6.67 -27.02
C PRO A 45 -19.75 6.36 -25.66
N HIS A 46 -20.02 7.38 -24.86
CA HIS A 46 -20.65 7.25 -23.57
C HIS A 46 -21.41 8.52 -23.19
N ARG A 47 -22.32 8.40 -22.23
CA ARG A 47 -22.89 9.53 -21.51
C ARG A 47 -22.35 9.53 -20.09
N LEU A 48 -21.49 10.49 -19.78
CA LEU A 48 -20.97 10.68 -18.42
C LEU A 48 -22.10 11.13 -17.49
N MET A 49 -22.25 10.44 -16.36
CA MET A 49 -23.24 10.74 -15.34
C MET A 49 -22.59 11.37 -14.10
N GLY A 50 -21.34 11.04 -13.81
CA GLY A 50 -20.57 11.63 -12.72
C GLY A 50 -19.14 11.09 -12.66
N GLN A 51 -18.24 11.85 -12.05
CA GLN A 51 -16.86 11.46 -11.79
C GLN A 51 -16.41 12.11 -10.49
N ARG A 52 -15.70 11.35 -9.65
CA ARG A 52 -15.15 11.79 -8.36
C ARG A 52 -13.75 11.22 -8.16
N ASP A 53 -12.94 11.94 -7.40
CA ASP A 53 -11.62 11.49 -6.95
C ASP A 53 -11.47 11.70 -5.42
N LEU A 54 -10.26 11.50 -4.89
CA LEU A 54 -9.99 11.67 -3.46
C LEU A 54 -10.12 13.11 -2.93
N SER A 55 -10.28 14.12 -3.79
CA SER A 55 -10.56 15.49 -3.36
C SER A 55 -12.03 15.72 -3.01
N ASP A 56 -12.92 14.81 -3.43
CA ASP A 56 -14.34 14.84 -3.10
C ASP A 56 -14.56 14.37 -1.64
N PRO A 57 -15.17 15.21 -0.78
CA PRO A 57 -15.35 14.89 0.64
C PRO A 57 -16.31 13.71 0.89
N ASP A 58 -17.16 13.36 -0.08
CA ASP A 58 -18.12 12.26 0.03
C ASP A 58 -17.52 10.92 -0.41
N MET A 59 -16.37 10.94 -1.11
CA MET A 59 -15.69 9.75 -1.63
C MET A 59 -15.40 8.69 -0.54
N PRO A 60 -14.89 9.04 0.66
CA PRO A 60 -14.68 8.06 1.72
C PRO A 60 -15.97 7.37 2.16
N SER A 61 -17.06 8.13 2.34
CA SER A 61 -18.37 7.59 2.75
C SER A 61 -18.95 6.66 1.67
N ASP A 62 -18.79 7.00 0.40
CA ASP A 62 -19.25 6.16 -0.70
C ASP A 62 -18.42 4.86 -0.80
N LEU A 63 -17.10 4.91 -0.60
CA LEU A 63 -16.28 3.70 -0.54
C LEU A 63 -16.63 2.81 0.67
N ASP A 64 -16.89 3.40 1.84
CA ASP A 64 -17.34 2.66 3.03
C ASP A 64 -18.71 2.01 2.81
N ALA A 65 -19.62 2.70 2.11
CA ALA A 65 -20.90 2.11 1.69
C ALA A 65 -20.68 0.93 0.72
N PHE A 66 -19.71 1.02 -0.19
CA PHE A 66 -19.37 -0.10 -1.08
C PHE A 66 -18.82 -1.29 -0.32
N VAL A 67 -17.90 -1.03 0.62
CA VAL A 67 -17.37 -2.05 1.53
C VAL A 67 -18.52 -2.71 2.30
N GLY A 68 -19.42 -1.91 2.88
CA GLY A 68 -20.62 -2.39 3.57
C GLY A 68 -21.53 -3.23 2.67
N TYR A 69 -21.67 -2.87 1.39
CA TYR A 69 -22.41 -3.67 0.41
C TYR A 69 -21.74 -5.04 0.16
N VAL A 70 -20.43 -5.06 -0.05
CA VAL A 70 -19.68 -6.31 -0.30
C VAL A 70 -19.72 -7.24 0.91
N PHE A 71 -19.52 -6.71 2.12
CA PHE A 71 -19.52 -7.51 3.36
C PHE A 71 -20.91 -7.82 3.91
N GLY A 72 -21.93 -7.05 3.53
CA GLY A 72 -23.31 -7.26 3.97
C GLY A 72 -24.08 -8.32 3.17
N ARG A 73 -23.44 -8.94 2.17
CA ARG A 73 -24.02 -9.98 1.31
C ARG A 73 -23.30 -11.31 1.51
N GLY A 74 -23.87 -12.39 0.99
CA GLY A 74 -23.31 -13.74 1.12
C GLY A 74 -23.61 -14.40 2.47
N ASP A 75 -22.80 -15.39 2.83
CA ASP A 75 -22.92 -16.20 4.04
C ASP A 75 -22.12 -15.64 5.24
N GLY A 76 -21.47 -14.48 5.05
CA GLY A 76 -20.63 -13.83 6.05
C GLY A 76 -19.23 -14.45 6.22
N GLN A 77 -18.84 -15.42 5.40
CA GLN A 77 -17.49 -16.01 5.47
C GLN A 77 -16.45 -15.11 4.81
N MET A 78 -15.35 -14.83 5.52
CA MET A 78 -14.21 -14.13 4.97
C MET A 78 -13.36 -15.06 4.09
N THR A 79 -13.63 -15.07 2.78
CA THR A 79 -12.78 -15.78 1.79
C THR A 79 -11.63 -14.89 1.31
N ALA A 80 -10.62 -15.49 0.67
CA ALA A 80 -9.51 -14.73 0.07
C ALA A 80 -10.01 -13.68 -0.95
N MET A 81 -11.05 -14.01 -1.74
CA MET A 81 -11.60 -13.07 -2.71
C MET A 81 -12.35 -11.91 -2.05
N HIS A 82 -13.03 -12.12 -0.91
CA HIS A 82 -13.62 -11.04 -0.13
C HIS A 82 -12.54 -10.05 0.32
N TYR A 83 -11.45 -10.58 0.90
CA TYR A 83 -10.33 -9.77 1.36
C TYR A 83 -9.68 -9.00 0.21
N HIS A 84 -9.46 -9.65 -0.94
CA HIS A 84 -8.85 -8.98 -2.10
C HIS A 84 -9.75 -7.92 -2.71
N LEU A 85 -11.06 -8.16 -2.78
CA LEU A 85 -12.02 -7.17 -3.27
C LEU A 85 -12.08 -5.96 -2.33
N TRP A 86 -12.10 -6.18 -1.02
CA TRP A 86 -11.96 -5.12 -0.03
C TRP A 86 -10.66 -4.34 -0.20
N GLY A 87 -9.53 -5.03 -0.36
CA GLY A 87 -8.24 -4.40 -0.63
C GLY A 87 -8.20 -3.62 -1.94
N HIS A 88 -8.96 -4.03 -2.97
CA HIS A 88 -9.16 -3.23 -4.18
C HIS A 88 -9.94 -1.95 -3.87
N ILE A 89 -11.07 -2.05 -3.17
CA ILE A 89 -11.93 -0.91 -2.85
C ILE A 89 -11.18 0.13 -1.99
N ARG A 90 -10.37 -0.32 -1.02
CA ARG A 90 -9.53 0.57 -0.19
C ARG A 90 -8.45 1.32 -0.98
N ARG A 91 -8.08 0.84 -2.17
CA ARG A 91 -7.12 1.51 -3.07
C ARG A 91 -7.80 2.39 -4.11
N VAL A 92 -9.13 2.42 -4.17
CA VAL A 92 -9.84 3.22 -5.18
C VAL A 92 -9.54 4.69 -4.98
N ARG A 93 -9.12 5.34 -6.07
CA ARG A 93 -8.81 6.77 -6.11
C ARG A 93 -9.78 7.56 -6.97
N ASN A 94 -10.47 6.87 -7.87
CA ASN A 94 -11.33 7.46 -8.88
C ASN A 94 -12.61 6.63 -9.00
N GLN A 95 -13.75 7.30 -8.98
CA GLN A 95 -15.05 6.71 -9.30
C GLN A 95 -15.62 7.42 -10.52
N VAL A 96 -16.10 6.65 -11.49
CA VAL A 96 -16.74 7.18 -12.70
C VAL A 96 -18.04 6.46 -12.95
N ASN A 97 -19.10 7.21 -13.19
CA ASN A 97 -20.41 6.69 -13.57
C ASN A 97 -20.73 7.15 -14.99
N PHE A 98 -21.04 6.20 -15.87
CA PHE A 98 -21.41 6.47 -17.25
C PHE A 98 -22.41 5.45 -17.79
N VAL A 99 -23.16 5.86 -18.80
CA VAL A 99 -24.01 4.98 -19.60
C VAL A 99 -23.34 4.72 -20.95
N VAL A 100 -23.32 3.46 -21.39
CA VAL A 100 -22.63 3.00 -22.60
C VAL A 100 -23.47 1.98 -23.36
N ALA A 101 -23.39 1.96 -24.69
CA ALA A 101 -24.08 0.95 -25.48
C ALA A 101 -23.40 -0.43 -25.34
N LEU A 102 -24.17 -1.52 -25.43
CA LEU A 102 -23.62 -2.89 -25.35
C LEU A 102 -22.58 -3.19 -26.46
N GLY A 103 -22.70 -2.52 -27.61
CA GLY A 103 -21.73 -2.61 -28.70
C GLY A 103 -20.35 -2.02 -28.37
N ASP A 104 -20.27 -1.11 -27.41
CA ASP A 104 -19.05 -0.40 -27.02
C ASP A 104 -18.34 -1.04 -25.81
N LEU A 105 -18.88 -2.14 -25.25
CA LEU A 105 -18.26 -2.85 -24.12
C LEU A 105 -16.80 -3.28 -24.35
N PRO A 106 -16.36 -3.66 -25.58
CA PRO A 106 -14.93 -3.94 -25.80
C PRO A 106 -14.02 -2.74 -25.49
N ALA A 107 -14.46 -1.51 -25.78
CA ALA A 107 -13.71 -0.30 -25.46
C ALA A 107 -13.74 -0.01 -23.95
N VAL A 108 -14.87 -0.24 -23.28
CA VAL A 108 -14.99 -0.18 -21.82
C VAL A 108 -14.04 -1.17 -21.15
N THR A 109 -13.93 -2.38 -21.66
CA THR A 109 -12.99 -3.39 -21.14
C THR A 109 -11.54 -2.93 -21.28
N ALA A 110 -11.15 -2.40 -22.44
CA ALA A 110 -9.80 -1.88 -22.64
C ALA A 110 -9.49 -0.73 -21.65
N TRP A 111 -10.41 0.22 -21.52
CA TRP A 111 -10.30 1.33 -20.57
C TRP A 111 -10.24 0.84 -19.12
N ALA A 112 -11.15 -0.03 -18.69
CA ALA A 112 -11.22 -0.53 -17.32
C ALA A 112 -9.95 -1.31 -16.93
N ARG A 113 -9.32 -2.02 -17.88
CA ARG A 113 -7.99 -2.64 -17.66
C ARG A 113 -6.92 -1.57 -17.43
N SER A 114 -6.89 -0.52 -18.25
CA SER A 114 -5.92 0.58 -18.12
C SER A 114 -6.09 1.39 -16.83
N ALA A 115 -7.33 1.55 -16.37
CA ALA A 115 -7.68 2.24 -15.13
C ALA A 115 -7.57 1.35 -13.88
N ASN A 116 -7.23 0.07 -14.05
CA ASN A 116 -7.27 -0.97 -13.02
C ASN A 116 -8.58 -0.90 -12.21
N ALA A 117 -9.72 -0.96 -12.93
CA ALA A 117 -11.05 -0.72 -12.38
C ALA A 117 -11.88 -1.99 -12.22
N ILE A 118 -12.63 -2.07 -11.12
CA ILE A 118 -13.78 -2.98 -11.01
C ILE A 118 -15.05 -2.22 -11.39
N LEU A 119 -16.06 -2.94 -11.89
CA LEU A 119 -17.31 -2.36 -12.38
C LEU A 119 -18.47 -2.84 -11.52
N PHE A 120 -19.25 -1.91 -10.98
CA PHE A 120 -20.52 -2.20 -10.31
C PHE A 120 -21.68 -1.86 -11.23
N LEU A 121 -22.54 -2.84 -11.48
CA LEU A 121 -23.64 -2.73 -12.44
C LEU A 121 -25.00 -2.63 -11.74
N GLY A 122 -26.01 -2.19 -12.48
CA GLY A 122 -27.38 -2.00 -11.96
C GLY A 122 -28.08 -3.30 -11.52
N ASP A 123 -27.58 -4.48 -11.92
CA ASP A 123 -28.04 -5.78 -11.43
C ASP A 123 -27.47 -6.13 -10.04
N GLY A 124 -26.68 -5.24 -9.42
CA GLY A 124 -26.02 -5.46 -8.14
C GLY A 124 -24.74 -6.30 -8.23
N SER A 125 -24.29 -6.68 -9.43
CA SER A 125 -23.06 -7.44 -9.58
C SER A 125 -21.81 -6.55 -9.58
N VAL A 126 -20.71 -7.10 -9.05
CA VAL A 126 -19.36 -6.56 -9.19
C VAL A 126 -18.65 -7.37 -10.28
N ARG A 127 -18.04 -6.69 -11.25
CA ARG A 127 -17.38 -7.29 -12.41
C ARG A 127 -15.92 -6.89 -12.50
N ALA A 128 -15.11 -7.78 -13.06
CA ALA A 128 -13.78 -7.47 -13.55
C ALA A 128 -13.86 -6.62 -14.85
N PRO A 129 -12.74 -6.04 -15.33
CA PRO A 129 -12.73 -5.24 -16.55
C PRO A 129 -13.33 -5.92 -17.79
N ASP A 130 -13.23 -7.23 -17.91
CA ASP A 130 -13.79 -8.03 -19.01
C ASP A 130 -15.24 -8.46 -18.78
N MET A 131 -15.96 -7.80 -17.87
CA MET A 131 -17.35 -8.10 -17.50
C MET A 131 -17.55 -9.47 -16.83
N ALA A 132 -16.46 -10.21 -16.55
CA ALA A 132 -16.54 -11.43 -15.76
C ALA A 132 -17.08 -11.08 -14.36
N MET A 133 -18.08 -11.84 -13.92
CA MET A 133 -18.67 -11.65 -12.58
C MET A 133 -17.66 -12.02 -11.52
N LEU A 134 -17.34 -11.07 -10.64
CA LEU A 134 -16.55 -11.29 -9.42
C LEU A 134 -17.48 -11.70 -8.28
N MET A 135 -18.58 -10.95 -8.10
CA MET A 135 -19.60 -11.16 -7.07
C MET A 135 -20.98 -10.84 -7.66
N ASN A 136 -21.99 -11.67 -7.40
CA ASN A 136 -23.38 -11.36 -7.76
C ASN A 136 -24.07 -10.51 -6.68
N ALA A 137 -25.34 -10.12 -6.90
CA ALA A 137 -26.10 -9.34 -5.94
C ALA A 137 -26.32 -10.07 -4.60
N GLU A 138 -26.38 -11.40 -4.60
CA GLU A 138 -26.52 -12.21 -3.40
C GLU A 138 -25.21 -12.36 -2.60
N GLY A 139 -24.08 -11.86 -3.10
CA GLY A 139 -22.77 -11.97 -2.46
C GLY A 139 -22.02 -13.28 -2.75
N VAL A 140 -22.45 -14.03 -3.77
CA VAL A 140 -21.77 -15.24 -4.22
C VAL A 140 -20.63 -14.87 -5.16
N PHE A 141 -19.42 -15.27 -4.78
CA PHE A 141 -18.21 -15.05 -5.57
C PHE A 141 -18.02 -16.11 -6.65
N ASN A 142 -17.37 -15.70 -7.75
CA ASN A 142 -16.94 -16.61 -8.80
C ASN A 142 -15.44 -16.89 -8.69
N ASP A 143 -15.08 -18.07 -8.23
CA ASP A 143 -13.69 -18.49 -8.00
C ASP A 143 -12.82 -18.55 -9.27
N LYS A 144 -13.43 -18.44 -10.46
CA LYS A 144 -12.71 -18.41 -11.74
C LYS A 144 -12.39 -16.99 -12.22
N ALA A 145 -13.00 -15.97 -11.64
CA ALA A 145 -12.74 -14.58 -11.99
C ALA A 145 -11.64 -14.00 -11.07
N GLY A 146 -10.74 -13.22 -11.65
CA GLY A 146 -9.68 -12.54 -10.93
C GLY A 146 -9.91 -11.04 -10.88
N LEU A 147 -9.56 -10.42 -9.75
CA LEU A 147 -9.48 -8.97 -9.65
C LEU A 147 -8.43 -8.41 -10.62
N PRO A 148 -8.62 -7.18 -11.11
CA PRO A 148 -7.61 -6.54 -11.95
C PRO A 148 -6.40 -6.12 -11.10
N TYR A 149 -5.23 -6.28 -11.69
CA TYR A 149 -3.98 -5.72 -11.18
C TYR A 149 -3.20 -5.09 -12.34
N PRO A 150 -2.41 -4.04 -12.09
CA PRO A 150 -1.55 -3.49 -13.11
C PRO A 150 -0.56 -4.53 -13.66
N PRO A 151 -0.22 -4.47 -14.97
CA PRO A 151 0.71 -5.44 -15.56
C PRO A 151 2.09 -5.49 -14.88
N ASP A 152 2.61 -4.35 -14.43
CA ASP A 152 3.89 -4.26 -13.71
C ASP A 152 3.84 -5.02 -12.37
N ALA A 153 2.72 -4.91 -11.64
CA ALA A 153 2.50 -5.62 -10.39
C ALA A 153 2.47 -7.15 -10.58
N ILE A 154 1.77 -7.62 -11.61
CA ILE A 154 1.71 -9.05 -11.95
C ILE A 154 3.12 -9.56 -12.32
N ALA A 155 3.85 -8.82 -13.16
CA ALA A 155 5.19 -9.18 -13.57
C ALA A 155 6.17 -9.19 -12.39
N ARG A 156 6.11 -8.18 -11.51
CA ARG A 156 6.90 -8.07 -10.29
C ARG A 156 6.68 -9.28 -9.38
N ARG A 157 5.42 -9.61 -9.06
CA ARG A 157 5.07 -10.80 -8.28
C ARG A 157 5.66 -12.07 -8.86
N ALA A 158 5.61 -12.24 -10.19
CA ALA A 158 6.18 -13.42 -10.84
C ALA A 158 7.71 -13.51 -10.66
N ARG A 159 8.43 -12.37 -10.77
CA ARG A 159 9.87 -12.31 -10.48
C ARG A 159 10.17 -12.65 -9.02
N THR A 160 9.41 -12.09 -8.08
CA THR A 160 9.58 -12.34 -6.64
C THR A 160 9.35 -13.80 -6.28
N LEU A 161 8.26 -14.41 -6.77
CA LEU A 161 7.97 -15.83 -6.51
C LEU A 161 9.06 -16.76 -7.10
N LYS A 162 9.65 -16.38 -8.24
CA LYS A 162 10.79 -17.11 -8.81
C LYS A 162 12.03 -16.99 -7.91
N LEU A 163 12.31 -15.80 -7.38
CA LEU A 163 13.42 -15.55 -6.45
C LEU A 163 13.27 -16.37 -5.16
N LEU A 164 12.05 -16.45 -4.63
CA LEU A 164 11.72 -17.19 -3.41
C LEU A 164 11.47 -18.69 -3.62
N GLY A 165 11.66 -19.21 -4.83
CA GLY A 165 11.24 -20.57 -5.21
C GLY A 165 11.83 -21.70 -4.34
N ASN A 166 12.99 -21.47 -3.72
CA ASN A 166 13.67 -22.43 -2.85
C ASN A 166 13.43 -22.19 -1.35
N THR A 167 12.77 -21.09 -0.96
CA THR A 167 12.51 -20.76 0.44
C THR A 167 11.26 -21.50 0.94
N ARG A 168 11.32 -22.03 2.16
CA ARG A 168 10.18 -22.70 2.81
C ARG A 168 9.95 -22.12 4.20
N PRO A 169 8.70 -21.93 4.65
CA PRO A 169 7.44 -22.12 3.91
C PRO A 169 7.35 -21.20 2.68
N ALA A 170 6.58 -21.60 1.66
CA ALA A 170 6.46 -20.85 0.42
C ALA A 170 5.24 -19.92 0.46
N PRO A 171 5.33 -18.66 0.00
CA PRO A 171 4.17 -17.77 -0.07
C PRO A 171 3.02 -18.42 -0.86
N PRO A 172 1.77 -18.35 -0.36
CA PRO A 172 0.66 -19.06 -0.99
C PRO A 172 0.30 -18.41 -2.33
N ALA A 173 -0.15 -19.22 -3.29
CA ALA A 173 -0.58 -18.74 -4.59
C ALA A 173 -1.75 -17.74 -4.52
N SER A 174 -2.51 -17.74 -3.42
CA SER A 174 -3.59 -16.81 -3.12
C SER A 174 -3.12 -15.41 -2.71
N MET A 175 -1.84 -15.24 -2.33
CA MET A 175 -1.28 -13.93 -1.97
C MET A 175 -1.18 -13.06 -3.24
N PRO A 176 -1.89 -11.92 -3.31
CA PRO A 176 -2.03 -11.14 -4.53
C PRO A 176 -0.74 -10.35 -4.85
N PRO A 177 -0.62 -9.75 -6.03
CA PRO A 177 0.38 -8.71 -6.26
C PRO A 177 0.18 -7.53 -5.30
N CYS A 178 1.27 -6.87 -4.89
CA CYS A 178 1.15 -5.51 -4.35
C CYS A 178 0.68 -4.54 -5.45
N PHE A 179 0.30 -3.31 -5.11
CA PHE A 179 -0.19 -2.34 -6.10
C PHE A 179 0.89 -1.91 -7.11
N GLY A 180 0.49 -1.48 -8.31
CA GLY A 180 1.39 -1.11 -9.41
C GLY A 180 1.87 0.34 -9.40
N GLU A 181 2.80 0.65 -10.30
CA GLU A 181 3.39 1.99 -10.44
C GLU A 181 2.36 3.09 -10.73
N ALA A 182 1.31 2.78 -11.50
CA ALA A 182 0.23 3.71 -11.79
C ALA A 182 -0.65 4.03 -10.57
N GLU A 183 -0.57 3.22 -9.51
CA GLU A 183 -1.30 3.40 -8.25
C GLU A 183 -0.42 4.07 -7.18
N ALA A 184 0.90 3.87 -7.25
CA ALA A 184 1.85 4.16 -6.19
C ALA A 184 1.99 5.66 -5.86
N ALA A 185 1.64 6.07 -4.65
CA ALA A 185 1.68 7.48 -4.29
C ALA A 185 2.71 7.70 -3.16
N LEU A 186 3.99 7.66 -3.52
CA LEU A 186 5.11 7.69 -2.57
C LEU A 186 5.14 8.99 -1.74
N ARG A 187 5.65 8.89 -0.51
CA ARG A 187 5.98 10.07 0.31
C ARG A 187 7.06 10.93 -0.35
N PRO A 188 7.02 12.26 -0.21
CA PRO A 188 8.05 13.15 -0.77
C PRO A 188 9.45 12.84 -0.22
N ALA A 189 10.48 13.07 -1.05
CA ALA A 189 11.88 12.84 -0.66
C ALA A 189 12.30 13.60 0.60
N SER A 190 11.81 14.84 0.79
CA SER A 190 12.07 15.62 1.99
C SER A 190 11.53 14.94 3.25
N GLU A 191 10.33 14.36 3.18
CA GLU A 191 9.71 13.67 4.32
C GLU A 191 10.46 12.38 4.66
N VAL A 192 10.84 11.61 3.63
CA VAL A 192 11.65 10.40 3.80
C VAL A 192 13.01 10.72 4.43
N PHE A 193 13.61 11.86 4.04
CA PHE A 193 14.89 12.31 4.60
C PHE A 193 14.79 12.75 6.05
N GLU A 194 13.77 13.54 6.41
CA GLU A 194 13.50 13.92 7.79
C GLU A 194 13.27 12.70 8.67
N ARG A 195 12.48 11.73 8.20
CA ARG A 195 12.26 10.46 8.91
C ARG A 195 13.55 9.66 9.06
N ALA A 196 14.38 9.56 8.02
CA ALA A 196 15.68 8.89 8.10
C ALA A 196 16.55 9.51 9.21
N LEU A 197 16.65 10.84 9.26
CA LEU A 197 17.41 11.52 10.30
C LEU A 197 16.79 11.32 11.70
N GLY A 198 15.48 11.20 11.81
CA GLY A 198 14.80 10.85 13.06
C GLY A 198 15.13 9.43 13.53
N LEU A 199 15.07 8.45 12.62
CA LEU A 199 15.42 7.05 12.93
C LEU A 199 16.87 6.90 13.35
N PHE A 200 17.78 7.69 12.77
CA PHE A 200 19.17 7.72 13.20
C PHE A 200 19.32 8.13 14.67
N CYS A 201 18.63 9.19 15.11
CA CYS A 201 18.64 9.63 16.52
C CYS A 201 18.16 8.51 17.46
N VAL A 202 17.08 7.85 17.08
CA VAL A 202 16.42 6.80 17.86
C VAL A 202 17.27 5.54 17.96
N ALA A 203 17.81 5.09 16.83
CA ALA A 203 18.64 3.90 16.77
C ALA A 203 19.97 4.09 17.51
N ALA A 204 20.60 5.26 17.37
CA ALA A 204 21.81 5.60 18.12
C ALA A 204 21.57 5.64 19.63
N GLN A 205 20.42 6.20 20.07
CA GLN A 205 20.06 6.19 21.49
C GLN A 205 19.77 4.76 21.98
N GLY A 206 19.13 3.92 21.17
CA GLY A 206 18.95 2.49 21.46
C GLY A 206 20.26 1.78 21.77
N VAL A 207 21.23 1.89 20.85
CA VAL A 207 22.57 1.30 21.01
C VAL A 207 23.29 1.85 22.24
N ALA A 208 23.22 3.17 22.50
CA ALA A 208 23.85 3.76 23.67
C ALA A 208 23.29 3.19 24.98
N VAL A 209 21.96 3.00 25.05
CA VAL A 209 21.31 2.41 26.24
C VAL A 209 21.70 0.94 26.41
N GLU A 210 21.72 0.16 25.32
CA GLU A 210 22.12 -1.25 25.36
C GLU A 210 23.57 -1.44 25.86
N ASN A 211 24.47 -0.53 25.47
CA ASN A 211 25.87 -0.56 25.87
C ASN A 211 26.12 0.05 27.27
N GLY A 212 25.13 0.70 27.89
CA GLY A 212 25.30 1.46 29.12
C GLY A 212 26.11 2.75 28.93
N ASP A 213 26.14 3.29 27.71
CA ASP A 213 26.79 4.54 27.36
C ASP A 213 25.94 5.76 27.78
N LYS A 214 26.55 6.94 27.72
CA LYS A 214 25.82 8.21 27.92
C LYS A 214 24.83 8.43 26.78
N SER A 215 23.67 9.01 27.12
CA SER A 215 22.68 9.42 26.12
C SER A 215 23.28 10.29 25.01
N VAL A 216 22.89 9.99 23.77
CA VAL A 216 23.30 10.73 22.57
C VAL A 216 22.44 11.98 22.33
N LEU A 217 21.39 12.20 23.14
CA LEU A 217 20.41 13.26 22.92
C LEU A 217 21.03 14.66 22.82
N ALA A 218 21.97 14.99 23.70
CA ALA A 218 22.63 16.30 23.68
C ALA A 218 23.43 16.51 22.39
N PHE A 219 24.15 15.48 21.96
CA PHE A 219 24.89 15.48 20.70
C PHE A 219 23.96 15.61 19.49
N MET A 220 22.86 14.85 19.47
CA MET A 220 21.89 14.89 18.37
C MET A 220 21.15 16.23 18.28
N ARG A 221 20.88 16.91 19.40
CA ARG A 221 20.31 18.27 19.39
C ARG A 221 21.21 19.29 18.70
N GLU A 222 22.52 19.11 18.79
CA GLU A 222 23.49 19.99 18.16
C GLU A 222 23.74 19.62 16.70
N GLN A 223 23.97 18.32 16.42
CA GLN A 223 24.45 17.84 15.13
C GLN A 223 23.34 17.41 14.17
N ASN A 224 22.17 17.01 14.69
CA ASN A 224 21.04 16.53 13.90
C ASN A 224 19.70 17.18 14.34
N PRO A 225 19.56 18.51 14.26
CA PRO A 225 18.33 19.19 14.64
C PRO A 225 17.13 18.80 13.77
N ILE A 226 17.35 18.41 12.52
CA ILE A 226 16.30 17.92 11.61
C ILE A 226 15.70 16.62 12.15
N GLY A 227 16.55 15.64 12.49
CA GLY A 227 16.11 14.38 13.07
C GLY A 227 15.40 14.55 14.41
N ILE A 228 15.88 15.44 15.28
CA ILE A 228 15.21 15.76 16.56
C ILE A 228 13.81 16.36 16.35
N ASN A 229 13.62 17.19 15.33
CA ASN A 229 12.31 17.75 14.99
C ASN A 229 11.39 16.72 14.34
N ALA A 230 11.95 15.72 13.66
CA ALA A 230 11.21 14.64 13.02
C ALA A 230 10.79 13.53 13.99
N LEU A 231 11.24 13.50 15.25
CA LEU A 231 10.89 12.44 16.21
C LEU A 231 9.37 12.32 16.39
N THR A 232 8.88 11.09 16.36
CA THR A 232 7.50 10.77 16.70
C THR A 232 7.24 10.95 18.21
N PRO A 233 5.97 11.00 18.66
CA PRO A 233 5.66 11.06 20.08
C PRO A 233 6.30 9.92 20.88
N GLN A 234 6.25 8.68 20.38
CA GLN A 234 6.84 7.53 21.08
C GLN A 234 8.36 7.61 21.14
N GLU A 235 8.99 8.00 20.04
CA GLU A 235 10.45 8.16 19.95
C GLU A 235 10.96 9.26 20.88
N ARG A 236 10.22 10.37 20.99
CA ARG A 236 10.57 11.47 21.90
C ARG A 236 10.53 11.03 23.36
N ILE A 237 9.50 10.28 23.75
CA ILE A 237 9.38 9.72 25.10
C ILE A 237 10.60 8.84 25.42
N PHE A 238 10.99 7.98 24.49
CA PHE A 238 12.16 7.12 24.66
C PHE A 238 13.47 7.91 24.79
N LEU A 239 13.69 8.90 23.92
CA LEU A 239 14.92 9.71 23.92
C LEU A 239 15.08 10.58 25.18
N GLU A 240 13.98 11.07 25.74
CA GLU A 240 13.98 11.98 26.88
C GLU A 240 13.87 11.25 28.23
N ALA A 241 13.68 9.93 28.23
CA ALA A 241 13.64 9.12 29.45
C ALA A 241 15.00 9.13 30.17
N GLU A 242 14.98 9.35 31.49
CA GLU A 242 16.19 9.25 32.32
C GLU A 242 16.73 7.81 32.39
N ASN A 243 15.82 6.84 32.46
CA ASN A 243 16.13 5.41 32.51
C ASN A 243 15.21 4.66 31.51
N PRO A 244 15.52 4.71 30.20
CA PRO A 244 14.74 4.01 29.20
C PRO A 244 14.76 2.50 29.43
N ASP A 245 13.62 1.86 29.12
CA ASP A 245 13.47 0.42 29.23
C ASP A 245 14.39 -0.32 28.24
N ALA A 246 15.00 -1.41 28.70
CA ALA A 246 15.98 -2.18 27.92
C ALA A 246 15.34 -2.88 26.70
N GLN A 247 14.10 -3.36 26.83
CA GLN A 247 13.40 -3.97 25.70
C GLN A 247 13.08 -2.94 24.61
N THR A 248 12.68 -1.74 25.03
CA THR A 248 12.47 -0.59 24.13
C THR A 248 13.78 -0.18 23.47
N ALA A 249 14.90 -0.15 24.21
CA ALA A 249 16.21 0.17 23.63
C ALA A 249 16.60 -0.79 22.50
N VAL A 250 16.42 -2.10 22.70
CA VAL A 250 16.63 -3.13 21.67
C VAL A 250 15.71 -2.88 20.46
N GLN A 251 14.42 -2.61 20.67
CA GLN A 251 13.51 -2.31 19.55
C GLN A 251 13.94 -1.06 18.78
N MET A 252 14.40 -0.03 19.49
CA MET A 252 14.83 1.22 18.88
C MET A 252 16.15 1.07 18.12
N SER A 253 17.08 0.23 18.56
CA SER A 253 18.33 -0.02 17.81
C SER A 253 18.09 -0.73 16.48
N TRP A 254 17.07 -1.60 16.38
CA TRP A 254 16.66 -2.19 15.10
C TRP A 254 16.20 -1.15 14.07
N ARG A 255 15.87 0.09 14.46
CA ARG A 255 15.54 1.17 13.51
C ARG A 255 16.69 1.52 12.56
N TYR A 256 17.91 1.04 12.79
CA TYR A 256 18.99 1.10 11.78
C TYR A 256 18.62 0.35 10.48
N GLU A 257 17.85 -0.73 10.54
CA GLU A 257 17.39 -1.45 9.34
C GLU A 257 16.37 -0.63 8.54
N ALA A 258 15.44 0.01 9.25
CA ALA A 258 14.51 0.94 8.63
C ALA A 258 15.24 2.16 8.05
N LEU A 259 16.21 2.72 8.77
CA LEU A 259 17.09 3.80 8.28
C LEU A 259 17.80 3.39 6.99
N ASN A 260 18.36 2.17 6.93
CA ASN A 260 19.02 1.63 5.75
C ASN A 260 18.11 1.68 4.51
N VAL A 261 16.85 1.27 4.66
CA VAL A 261 15.84 1.36 3.61
C VAL A 261 15.53 2.80 3.21
N LEU A 262 15.40 3.72 4.16
CA LEU A 262 15.09 5.12 3.84
C LEU A 262 16.25 5.79 3.09
N LEU A 263 17.51 5.56 3.50
CA LEU A 263 18.69 6.09 2.81
C LEU A 263 18.85 5.46 1.42
N TRP A 264 18.63 4.14 1.30
CA TRP A 264 18.59 3.46 0.01
C TRP A 264 17.52 4.09 -0.89
N THR A 265 16.31 4.30 -0.39
CA THR A 265 15.20 4.91 -1.13
C THR A 265 15.53 6.31 -1.65
N LEU A 266 16.35 7.06 -0.92
CA LEU A 266 16.78 8.41 -1.28
C LEU A 266 18.02 8.45 -2.21
N SER A 267 18.53 7.30 -2.64
CA SER A 267 19.76 7.20 -3.44
C SER A 267 21.00 7.85 -2.79
N ILE A 268 20.98 7.99 -1.45
CA ILE A 268 22.09 8.51 -0.64
C ILE A 268 22.57 7.47 0.38
N GLY A 269 22.07 6.25 0.32
CA GLY A 269 22.52 5.11 1.13
C GLY A 269 23.28 4.10 0.28
N PRO A 270 23.17 2.80 0.59
CA PRO A 270 23.81 1.77 -0.24
C PRO A 270 23.17 1.70 -1.65
N ASP A 271 23.92 1.18 -2.61
CA ASP A 271 23.46 0.99 -3.99
C ASP A 271 22.34 -0.06 -4.09
N HIS A 272 22.36 -1.06 -3.19
CA HIS A 272 21.40 -2.14 -3.08
C HIS A 272 21.13 -2.47 -1.61
N LEU A 273 19.99 -3.08 -1.32
CA LEU A 273 19.72 -3.67 -0.02
C LEU A 273 20.30 -5.08 0.02
N ASP A 274 21.11 -5.37 1.04
CA ASP A 274 21.67 -6.70 1.26
C ASP A 274 20.58 -7.76 1.48
N PRO A 275 20.88 -9.07 1.32
CA PRO A 275 19.93 -10.13 1.63
C PRO A 275 19.30 -9.95 3.02
N ALA A 276 18.01 -10.26 3.16
CA ALA A 276 17.26 -10.00 4.40
C ALA A 276 17.65 -10.93 5.57
N GLY A 277 18.66 -11.80 5.39
CA GLY A 277 19.33 -12.55 6.47
C GLY A 277 20.49 -11.78 7.10
N GLU A 278 20.94 -10.70 6.46
CA GLU A 278 22.11 -9.91 6.87
C GLU A 278 21.66 -8.61 7.54
N ILE A 279 22.32 -8.28 8.65
CA ILE A 279 22.11 -7.03 9.39
C ILE A 279 22.91 -5.94 8.69
N ALA A 280 22.30 -4.76 8.52
CA ALA A 280 22.91 -3.60 7.90
C ALA A 280 24.20 -3.18 8.62
N ASP A 281 25.17 -2.66 7.84
CA ASP A 281 26.39 -2.09 8.40
C ASP A 281 26.09 -0.77 9.11
N VAL A 282 25.85 -0.86 10.42
CA VAL A 282 25.55 0.29 11.28
C VAL A 282 26.66 1.33 11.23
N ASN A 283 27.93 0.94 11.12
CA ASN A 283 29.04 1.89 11.06
C ASN A 283 29.01 2.69 9.76
N ALA A 284 28.72 2.03 8.63
CA ALA A 284 28.55 2.70 7.34
C ALA A 284 27.36 3.67 7.37
N LEU A 285 26.23 3.28 7.98
CA LEU A 285 25.06 4.16 8.14
C LEU A 285 25.36 5.38 9.00
N VAL A 286 26.04 5.19 10.13
CA VAL A 286 26.45 6.29 11.02
C VAL A 286 27.37 7.24 10.28
N GLN A 287 28.42 6.72 9.64
CA GLN A 287 29.37 7.54 8.88
C GLN A 287 28.65 8.34 7.79
N ARG A 288 27.72 7.71 7.08
CA ARG A 288 26.96 8.37 6.02
C ARG A 288 26.10 9.53 6.53
N VAL A 289 25.42 9.35 7.66
CA VAL A 289 24.62 10.44 8.26
C VAL A 289 25.53 11.59 8.73
N LEU A 290 26.71 11.29 9.28
CA LEU A 290 27.69 12.31 9.66
C LEU A 290 28.23 13.08 8.44
N ASP A 291 28.49 12.38 7.34
CA ASP A 291 28.94 13.02 6.08
C ASP A 291 27.87 14.00 5.56
N ILE A 292 26.60 13.61 5.58
CA ILE A 292 25.46 14.48 5.22
C ILE A 292 25.36 15.70 6.14
N ALA A 293 25.61 15.53 7.44
CA ALA A 293 25.59 16.63 8.40
C ALA A 293 26.72 17.65 8.12
N ASN A 294 27.90 17.15 7.72
CA ASN A 294 29.09 17.95 7.41
C ASN A 294 29.02 18.64 6.05
N ASP A 295 28.57 17.95 5.00
CA ASP A 295 28.36 18.50 3.66
C ASP A 295 26.93 18.26 3.16
N LYS A 296 26.17 19.35 3.14
CA LYS A 296 24.77 19.34 2.71
C LYS A 296 24.61 19.46 1.20
N SER A 297 25.69 19.46 0.41
CA SER A 297 25.65 19.62 -1.05
C SER A 297 24.84 18.50 -1.72
N GLU A 298 25.00 17.26 -1.27
CA GLU A 298 24.32 16.07 -1.81
C GLU A 298 22.82 16.01 -1.53
N VAL A 299 22.35 16.73 -0.51
CA VAL A 299 20.94 16.72 -0.08
C VAL A 299 20.14 17.94 -0.56
N ARG A 300 20.73 18.78 -1.43
CA ARG A 300 20.04 19.94 -2.03
C ARG A 300 18.95 19.53 -3.02
N GLU A 301 19.13 18.40 -3.69
CA GLU A 301 18.19 17.84 -4.69
C GLU A 301 17.96 16.35 -4.41
N LEU A 302 17.30 16.08 -3.28
CA LEU A 302 16.93 14.71 -2.91
C LEU A 302 15.89 14.16 -3.89
N ASN A 303 16.19 12.99 -4.43
CA ASN A 303 15.29 12.25 -5.32
C ASN A 303 15.09 10.84 -4.78
N LEU A 304 13.86 10.37 -4.86
CA LEU A 304 13.57 8.97 -4.60
C LEU A 304 14.12 8.12 -5.74
N ARG A 305 14.48 6.88 -5.42
CA ARG A 305 14.63 5.83 -6.41
C ARG A 305 13.36 5.69 -7.25
N PRO A 306 13.45 5.15 -8.48
CA PRO A 306 12.29 4.85 -9.29
C PRO A 306 11.24 4.04 -8.52
N ALA A 307 9.96 4.38 -8.70
CA ALA A 307 8.88 3.68 -8.00
C ALA A 307 8.91 2.17 -8.25
N ALA A 308 9.27 1.73 -9.46
CA ALA A 308 9.47 0.33 -9.80
C ALA A 308 10.45 -0.40 -8.84
N GLU A 309 11.59 0.21 -8.51
CA GLU A 309 12.59 -0.39 -7.60
C GLU A 309 12.05 -0.49 -6.17
N ILE A 310 11.39 0.56 -5.69
CA ILE A 310 10.81 0.60 -4.34
C ILE A 310 9.69 -0.45 -4.21
N LEU A 311 8.87 -0.60 -5.24
CA LEU A 311 7.80 -1.60 -5.25
C LEU A 311 8.34 -3.03 -5.39
N ASP A 312 9.42 -3.24 -6.15
CA ASP A 312 10.14 -4.52 -6.22
C ASP A 312 10.65 -4.93 -4.83
N ALA A 313 11.23 -3.98 -4.07
CA ALA A 313 11.62 -4.23 -2.68
C ALA A 313 10.42 -4.52 -1.77
N LEU A 314 9.32 -3.76 -1.88
CA LEU A 314 8.09 -4.00 -1.12
C LEU A 314 7.51 -5.40 -1.38
N ASP A 315 7.39 -5.80 -2.63
CA ASP A 315 6.79 -7.09 -3.00
C ASP A 315 7.60 -8.29 -2.47
N LEU A 316 8.94 -8.16 -2.50
CA LEU A 316 9.87 -9.13 -1.93
C LEU A 316 9.77 -9.17 -0.40
N THR A 317 9.90 -8.02 0.26
CA THR A 317 9.89 -7.92 1.73
C THR A 317 8.55 -8.35 2.31
N TRP A 318 7.43 -8.00 1.69
CA TRP A 318 6.10 -8.42 2.13
C TRP A 318 5.96 -9.95 2.12
N ARG A 319 6.45 -10.61 1.07
CA ARG A 319 6.48 -12.09 0.99
C ARG A 319 7.45 -12.72 1.95
N GLN A 320 8.63 -12.14 2.14
CA GLN A 320 9.58 -12.58 3.17
C GLN A 320 8.97 -12.46 4.57
N HIS A 321 8.22 -11.40 4.85
CA HIS A 321 7.56 -11.20 6.14
C HIS A 321 6.45 -12.25 6.34
N TRP A 322 5.69 -12.59 5.30
CA TRP A 322 4.79 -13.74 5.36
C TRP A 322 5.54 -15.04 5.71
N ILE A 323 6.67 -15.30 5.04
CA ILE A 323 7.49 -16.50 5.27
C ILE A 323 7.98 -16.56 6.72
N THR A 324 8.50 -15.46 7.28
CA THR A 324 9.02 -15.44 8.65
C THR A 324 7.90 -15.64 9.68
N ARG A 325 6.71 -15.08 9.46
CA ARG A 325 5.54 -15.34 10.33
C ARG A 325 5.06 -16.78 10.23
N GLN A 326 4.93 -17.31 9.02
CA GLN A 326 4.50 -18.69 8.81
C GLN A 326 5.49 -19.68 9.40
N ALA A 327 6.80 -19.46 9.21
CA ALA A 327 7.86 -20.28 9.79
C ALA A 327 7.77 -20.33 11.32
N ARG A 328 7.51 -19.17 11.95
CA ARG A 328 7.29 -19.08 13.40
C ARG A 328 6.07 -19.88 13.85
N LEU A 329 4.96 -19.84 13.11
CA LEU A 329 3.75 -20.61 13.42
C LEU A 329 3.98 -22.12 13.28
N GLU A 330 4.78 -22.53 12.30
CA GLU A 330 5.14 -23.93 12.05
C GLU A 330 6.29 -24.43 12.93
N GLY A 331 6.98 -23.55 13.66
CA GLY A 331 8.13 -23.89 14.48
C GLY A 331 9.36 -24.32 13.66
N VAL A 332 9.52 -23.77 12.44
CA VAL A 332 10.64 -24.03 11.55
C VAL A 332 11.53 -22.79 11.40
N GLU A 333 12.82 -23.01 11.19
CA GLU A 333 13.78 -21.92 10.96
C GLU A 333 14.02 -21.69 9.46
N VAL A 334 14.26 -20.43 9.09
CA VAL A 334 14.58 -20.02 7.72
C VAL A 334 15.90 -19.26 7.74
N GLU A 335 17.00 -19.99 7.61
CA GLU A 335 18.37 -19.45 7.76
C GLU A 335 18.68 -18.25 6.85
N THR A 336 18.01 -18.15 5.69
CA THR A 336 18.23 -17.06 4.74
C THR A 336 17.53 -15.75 5.11
N LEU A 337 16.74 -15.72 6.17
CA LEU A 337 15.93 -14.55 6.58
C LEU A 337 16.10 -14.27 8.07
N ASN A 338 16.36 -13.01 8.40
CA ASN A 338 16.31 -12.51 9.76
C ASN A 338 14.93 -11.84 9.99
N PRO A 339 14.09 -12.38 10.90
CA PRO A 339 12.74 -11.83 11.12
C PRO A 339 12.72 -10.35 11.52
N SER A 340 13.72 -9.87 12.28
CA SER A 340 13.81 -8.48 12.70
C SER A 340 14.15 -7.56 11.53
N VAL A 341 15.10 -7.95 10.69
CA VAL A 341 15.46 -7.21 9.46
C VAL A 341 14.24 -7.11 8.54
N VAL A 342 13.57 -8.23 8.29
CA VAL A 342 12.38 -8.28 7.43
C VAL A 342 11.25 -7.39 7.97
N MET A 343 11.03 -7.38 9.28
CA MET A 343 10.00 -6.55 9.92
C MET A 343 10.28 -5.06 9.74
N GLU A 344 11.50 -4.61 10.05
CA GLU A 344 11.88 -3.19 9.92
C GLU A 344 11.85 -2.71 8.46
N ARG A 345 12.30 -3.55 7.52
CA ARG A 345 12.19 -3.26 6.09
C ARG A 345 10.74 -3.15 5.65
N HIS A 346 9.87 -4.06 6.11
CA HIS A 346 8.44 -4.02 5.75
C HIS A 346 7.79 -2.75 6.32
N HIS A 347 8.11 -2.38 7.56
CA HIS A 347 7.61 -1.16 8.19
C HIS A 347 8.02 0.10 7.42
N ALA A 348 9.31 0.22 7.07
CA ALA A 348 9.82 1.35 6.28
C ALA A 348 9.16 1.43 4.89
N LEU A 349 9.06 0.30 4.18
CA LEU A 349 8.46 0.24 2.84
C LEU A 349 6.95 0.54 2.89
N ASN A 350 6.22 0.05 3.89
CA ASN A 350 4.82 0.39 4.08
C ASN A 350 4.64 1.87 4.38
N TRP A 351 5.50 2.45 5.21
CA TRP A 351 5.46 3.89 5.48
C TRP A 351 5.71 4.73 4.23
N ILE A 352 6.71 4.39 3.41
CA ILE A 352 7.03 5.11 2.17
C ILE A 352 5.87 5.02 1.16
N THR A 353 5.30 3.82 1.01
CA THR A 353 4.39 3.50 -0.09
C THR A 353 2.90 3.64 0.25
N GLY A 354 2.54 3.59 1.54
CA GLY A 354 1.15 3.47 1.99
C GLY A 354 0.56 2.09 1.73
N PHE A 355 1.38 1.05 1.60
CA PHE A 355 0.88 -0.30 1.34
C PHE A 355 0.07 -0.85 2.50
N GLN A 356 -1.20 -1.19 2.24
CA GLN A 356 -2.18 -1.67 3.22
C GLN A 356 -2.39 -0.73 4.42
N ASN A 357 -2.00 0.54 4.26
CA ASN A 357 -2.13 1.59 5.25
C ASN A 357 -2.78 2.80 4.59
N ASP A 358 -3.45 3.65 5.36
CA ASP A 358 -3.89 4.93 4.83
C ASP A 358 -2.68 5.83 4.58
N ARG A 359 -2.74 6.65 3.52
CA ARG A 359 -1.59 7.50 3.15
C ARG A 359 -1.18 8.45 4.28
N SER A 360 -2.13 8.88 5.10
CA SER A 360 -1.90 9.77 6.23
C SER A 360 -1.44 9.06 7.50
N THR A 361 -1.35 7.73 7.51
CA THR A 361 -0.87 6.98 8.68
C THR A 361 0.54 7.43 9.04
N ASP A 362 0.75 7.89 10.27
CA ASP A 362 2.06 8.29 10.76
C ASP A 362 2.97 7.08 11.01
N TRP A 363 4.26 7.33 11.26
CA TRP A 363 5.25 6.27 11.47
C TRP A 363 4.90 5.32 12.62
N ASP A 364 4.38 5.84 13.73
CA ASP A 364 4.08 5.04 14.93
C ASP A 364 2.88 4.09 14.74
N ASN A 365 2.01 4.37 13.76
CA ASN A 365 0.79 3.63 13.49
C ASN A 365 0.84 2.77 12.22
N ILE A 366 2.01 2.64 11.58
CA ILE A 366 2.15 1.76 10.40
C ILE A 366 1.98 0.30 10.81
N ASP A 367 1.05 -0.37 10.15
CA ASP A 367 0.90 -1.81 10.27
C ASP A 367 1.66 -2.56 9.16
N THR A 368 2.00 -3.81 9.44
CA THR A 368 2.65 -4.75 8.52
C THR A 368 1.84 -6.04 8.43
N PRO A 369 0.59 -6.01 7.93
CA PRO A 369 -0.20 -7.23 7.79
C PRO A 369 0.43 -8.17 6.77
N THR A 370 0.41 -9.47 7.06
CA THR A 370 0.94 -10.53 6.19
C THR A 370 0.08 -11.76 6.30
#